data_AF-A0AAI8VDV3-F1
#
_entry.id   AF-A0AAI8VDV3-F1
#
_cell.length_a   1.000
_cell.length_b   1.000
_cell.length_c   1.000
_cell.angle_alpha   90.00
_cell.angle_beta   90.00
_cell.angle_gamma   90.00
#
_symmetry.space_group_name_H-M   'P 1'
#
loop_
_entity.id
_entity.type
_entity.pdbx_description
1 polymer ?
#
loop_
_entity_poly.entity_id
_entity_poly.type
_entity_poly.pdbx_seq_one_letter_code
_entity_poly.pdbx_strand_id
1 'polypeptide(L)'
;MAANQTKTAALDFTTFHNVIDGQLTGPGTTYHTVNPANLENNLGVPSSTLGDVNSAVEAAQRAAKSWAEVPWDDRKTAPGGFIAALEDLSDDFAQMLNKEQGKPVSIAAQRLNSGPAVLTGNAFILKPSPFTPYCGLKMAELGTGFFPPGIFQALSGEDELGHMLSTHPGVEMVTLTGSVETGKKVMAACNATLKRVILELGGNDAAIVCTPKNSDVRSTAVWVQNGVLKA
;
A
#
# COMPACT_ATOMS: atom_id res chain seq x y z
N MET A 1 1.24 -2.61 31.12
CA MET A 1 2.58 -2.28 30.59
C MET A 1 2.46 -0.96 29.85
N ALA A 2 3.33 0.00 30.14
CA ALA A 2 3.21 1.38 29.70
C ALA A 2 3.21 1.48 28.17
N ALA A 3 2.25 2.23 27.63
CA ALA A 3 2.23 2.61 26.21
C ALA A 3 3.54 3.37 25.92
N ASN A 4 4.36 2.81 25.05
CA ASN A 4 5.62 3.40 24.65
C ASN A 4 5.31 4.57 23.69
N GLN A 5 4.92 5.71 24.26
CA GLN A 5 4.88 7.00 23.56
C GLN A 5 6.32 7.47 23.31
N THR A 6 7.01 6.85 22.35
CA THR A 6 8.32 7.36 21.92
C THR A 6 8.64 6.88 20.50
N LYS A 7 8.86 7.88 19.62
CA LYS A 7 9.43 7.84 18.26
C LYS A 7 8.45 7.85 17.07
N THR A 8 7.69 8.93 16.91
CA THR A 8 7.67 9.62 15.60
C THR A 8 8.95 10.44 15.52
N ALA A 9 10.10 9.78 15.30
CA ALA A 9 11.24 10.52 14.76
C ALA A 9 10.77 11.07 13.40
N ALA A 10 10.98 12.36 13.14
CA ALA A 10 10.50 13.03 11.93
C ALA A 10 10.87 12.17 10.70
N LEU A 11 9.87 11.63 10.02
CA LEU A 11 10.06 10.77 8.86
C LEU A 11 10.71 11.63 7.77
N ASP A 12 11.85 11.19 7.23
CA ASP A 12 12.52 11.93 6.17
C ASP A 12 11.82 11.65 4.84
N PHE A 13 11.10 12.62 4.30
CA PHE A 13 10.38 12.48 3.03
C PHE A 13 11.27 12.74 1.78
N THR A 14 12.60 12.72 1.93
CA THR A 14 13.57 12.94 0.84
C THR A 14 14.43 11.72 0.47
N THR A 15 14.39 10.67 1.28
CA THR A 15 15.09 9.40 1.02
C THR A 15 14.10 8.24 1.03
N PHE A 16 14.33 7.17 0.27
CA PHE A 16 13.40 6.05 0.18
C PHE A 16 14.12 4.71 0.30
N HIS A 17 13.47 3.80 1.03
CA HIS A 17 14.02 2.49 1.36
C HIS A 17 12.98 1.41 1.10
N ASN A 18 13.46 0.23 0.71
CA ASN A 18 12.69 -0.99 0.91
C ASN A 18 12.67 -1.33 2.41
N VAL A 19 11.66 -2.07 2.84
CA VAL A 19 11.54 -2.56 4.21
C VAL A 19 11.47 -4.08 4.19
N ILE A 20 12.52 -4.72 4.70
CA ILE A 20 12.67 -6.18 4.73
C ILE A 20 13.03 -6.58 6.16
N ASP A 21 12.20 -7.43 6.77
CA ASP A 21 12.38 -7.91 8.16
C ASP A 21 12.64 -6.78 9.18
N GLY A 22 11.90 -5.67 9.04
CA GLY A 22 12.03 -4.48 9.90
C GLY A 22 13.28 -3.62 9.65
N GLN A 23 14.12 -3.97 8.66
CA GLN A 23 15.29 -3.20 8.27
C GLN A 23 15.02 -2.35 7.04
N LEU A 24 15.55 -1.12 7.05
CA LEU A 24 15.58 -0.24 5.89
C LEU A 24 16.74 -0.66 4.99
N THR A 25 16.44 -1.14 3.78
CA THR A 25 17.50 -1.49 2.83
C THR A 25 17.73 -0.34 1.85
N GLY A 26 18.99 0.08 1.78
CA GLY A 26 19.50 1.19 0.96
C GLY A 26 19.71 0.80 -0.50
N PRO A 27 19.98 1.78 -1.38
CA PRO A 27 19.78 1.59 -2.79
C PRO A 27 20.94 0.77 -3.35
N GLY A 28 20.65 -0.48 -3.71
CA GLY A 28 21.34 -1.10 -4.83
C GLY A 28 21.05 -0.30 -6.11
N THR A 29 20.42 -0.91 -7.09
CA THR A 29 19.92 -0.17 -8.26
C THR A 29 18.74 0.71 -7.87
N THR A 30 18.66 1.94 -8.38
CA THR A 30 17.50 2.83 -8.21
C THR A 30 16.81 3.14 -9.54
N TYR A 31 15.54 3.50 -9.47
CA TYR A 31 14.79 4.09 -10.59
C TYR A 31 14.14 5.41 -10.16
N HIS A 32 13.73 6.21 -11.15
CA HIS A 32 13.10 7.52 -10.94
C HIS A 32 11.70 7.51 -11.54
N THR A 33 10.75 8.09 -10.81
CA THR A 33 9.44 8.43 -11.38
C THR A 33 9.47 9.81 -12.00
N VAL A 34 8.48 10.12 -12.83
CA VAL A 34 8.32 11.44 -13.44
C VAL A 34 7.23 12.20 -12.71
N ASN A 35 7.50 13.44 -12.33
CA ASN A 35 6.49 14.31 -11.76
C ASN A 35 5.48 14.70 -12.86
N PRO A 36 4.18 14.39 -12.70
CA PRO A 36 3.19 14.63 -13.73
C PRO A 36 2.91 16.12 -13.98
N ALA A 37 3.26 17.01 -13.05
CA ALA A 37 2.98 18.44 -13.14
C ALA A 37 4.04 19.22 -13.95
N ASN A 38 5.31 18.79 -13.90
CA ASN A 38 6.42 19.51 -14.56
C ASN A 38 7.30 18.62 -15.47
N LEU A 39 7.06 17.31 -15.50
CA LEU A 39 7.77 16.31 -16.30
C LEU A 39 9.25 16.10 -15.90
N GLU A 40 9.66 16.57 -14.73
CA GLU A 40 11.00 16.35 -14.20
C GLU A 40 11.09 15.01 -13.47
N ASN A 41 12.31 14.47 -13.38
CA ASN A 41 12.57 13.28 -12.57
C ASN A 41 12.38 13.61 -11.09
N ASN A 42 11.60 12.80 -10.39
CA ASN A 42 11.55 12.84 -8.94
C ASN A 42 12.77 12.13 -8.31
N LEU A 43 12.83 12.10 -6.98
CA LEU A 43 13.85 11.42 -6.18
C LEU A 43 13.97 9.91 -6.51
N GLY A 44 15.18 9.37 -6.38
CA GLY A 44 15.43 7.95 -6.65
C GLY A 44 14.79 7.03 -5.61
N VAL A 45 14.28 5.89 -6.06
CA VAL A 45 13.76 4.81 -5.21
C VAL A 45 14.47 3.49 -5.50
N PRO A 46 14.64 2.62 -4.49
CA PRO A 46 15.31 1.34 -4.67
C PRO A 46 14.52 0.42 -5.62
N SER A 47 15.25 -0.34 -6.43
CA SER A 47 14.71 -1.41 -7.27
C SER A 47 15.09 -2.75 -6.65
N SER A 48 14.07 -3.50 -6.26
CA SER A 48 14.23 -4.77 -5.54
C SER A 48 14.69 -5.88 -6.49
N THR A 49 15.56 -6.74 -5.98
CA THR A 49 16.05 -7.95 -6.66
C THR A 49 15.21 -9.17 -6.27
N LEU A 50 15.44 -10.29 -6.96
CA LEU A 50 14.86 -11.58 -6.54
C LEU A 50 15.34 -11.98 -5.13
N GLY A 51 16.56 -11.62 -4.73
CA GLY A 51 17.07 -11.87 -3.38
C GLY A 51 16.28 -11.11 -2.31
N ASP A 52 15.89 -9.87 -2.61
CA ASP A 52 15.04 -9.06 -1.73
C ASP A 52 13.64 -9.68 -1.59
N VAL A 53 13.07 -10.16 -2.70
CA VAL A 53 11.78 -10.87 -2.70
C VAL A 53 11.85 -12.12 -1.82
N ASN A 54 12.85 -12.97 -2.02
CA ASN A 54 13.01 -14.19 -1.23
C ASN A 54 13.16 -13.85 0.26
N SER A 55 14.01 -12.88 0.60
CA SER A 55 14.24 -12.45 1.98
C SER A 55 12.97 -11.91 2.64
N ALA A 56 12.19 -11.08 1.93
CA ALA A 56 10.94 -10.53 2.43
C ALA A 56 9.87 -11.62 2.64
N VAL A 57 9.77 -12.58 1.71
CA VAL A 57 8.83 -13.70 1.83
C VAL A 57 9.21 -14.61 2.98
N GLU A 58 10.49 -14.95 3.14
CA GLU A 58 10.96 -15.76 4.26
C GLU A 58 10.68 -15.06 5.60
N ALA A 59 10.95 -13.76 5.70
CA ALA A 59 10.63 -12.96 6.88
C ALA A 59 9.12 -12.96 7.18
N ALA A 60 8.29 -12.76 6.15
CA ALA A 60 6.83 -12.80 6.27
C ALA A 60 6.34 -14.16 6.77
N GLN A 61 6.85 -15.27 6.23
CA GLN A 61 6.47 -16.62 6.63
C GLN A 61 6.88 -16.94 8.07
N ARG A 62 8.07 -16.48 8.51
CA ARG A 62 8.50 -16.62 9.90
C ARG A 62 7.59 -15.83 10.84
N ALA A 63 7.37 -14.55 10.53
CA ALA A 63 6.65 -13.63 11.39
C ALA A 63 5.14 -13.91 11.45
N ALA A 64 4.52 -14.33 10.35
CA ALA A 64 3.09 -14.64 10.31
C ALA A 64 2.69 -15.74 11.31
N LYS A 65 3.56 -16.74 11.55
CA LYS A 65 3.28 -17.82 12.50
C LYS A 65 3.07 -17.31 13.92
N SER A 66 3.97 -16.46 14.41
CA SER A 66 3.83 -15.90 15.77
C SER A 66 2.77 -14.80 15.82
N TRP A 67 2.59 -14.03 14.74
CA TRP A 67 1.60 -12.97 14.66
C TRP A 67 0.15 -13.48 14.65
N ALA A 68 -0.09 -14.62 14.00
CA ALA A 68 -1.39 -15.29 13.98
C ALA A 68 -1.85 -15.76 15.37
N GLU A 69 -0.92 -16.00 16.30
CA GLU A 69 -1.20 -16.39 17.68
C GLU A 69 -1.45 -15.21 18.62
N VAL A 70 -1.11 -13.97 18.21
CA VAL A 70 -1.35 -12.77 19.02
C VAL A 70 -2.86 -12.57 19.20
N PRO A 71 -3.40 -12.52 20.44
CA PRO A 71 -4.82 -12.31 20.68
C PRO A 71 -5.33 -11.02 20.03
N TRP A 72 -6.59 -11.01 19.60
CA TRP A 72 -7.21 -9.86 18.91
C TRP A 72 -6.99 -8.52 19.62
N ASP A 73 -7.19 -8.50 20.94
CA ASP A 73 -7.09 -7.27 21.74
C ASP A 73 -5.66 -6.72 21.82
N ASP A 74 -4.66 -7.58 21.75
CA ASP A 74 -3.25 -7.16 21.70
C ASP A 74 -2.86 -6.79 20.27
N ARG A 75 -3.31 -7.59 19.28
CA ARG A 75 -2.97 -7.44 17.86
C ARG A 75 -3.40 -6.09 17.30
N LYS A 76 -4.57 -5.57 17.70
CA LYS A 76 -5.10 -4.27 17.22
C LYS A 76 -4.25 -3.07 17.68
N THR A 77 -3.41 -3.24 18.69
CA THR A 77 -2.56 -2.15 19.22
C THR A 77 -1.56 -1.65 18.17
N ALA A 78 -0.90 -2.54 17.43
CA ALA A 78 0.08 -2.15 16.41
C ALA A 78 -0.56 -1.42 15.22
N PRO A 79 -1.62 -1.94 14.56
CA PRO A 79 -2.36 -1.19 13.55
C PRO A 79 -2.93 0.14 14.08
N GLY A 80 -3.44 0.16 15.32
CA GLY A 80 -3.98 1.38 15.92
C GLY A 80 -2.94 2.47 16.09
N GLY A 81 -1.76 2.13 16.64
CA GLY A 81 -0.65 3.08 16.76
C GLY A 81 -0.13 3.55 15.41
N PHE A 82 -0.04 2.65 14.43
CA PHE A 82 0.35 2.98 13.07
C PHE A 82 -0.63 3.95 12.40
N ILE A 83 -1.95 3.73 12.55
CA ILE A 83 -2.98 4.63 12.02
C ILE A 83 -2.87 6.00 12.67
N ALA A 84 -2.74 6.07 14.00
CA ALA A 84 -2.59 7.35 14.70
C ALA A 84 -1.35 8.13 14.19
N ALA A 85 -0.23 7.45 13.96
CA ALA A 85 0.97 8.08 13.43
C ALA A 85 0.82 8.51 11.95
N LEU A 86 0.02 7.78 11.15
CA LEU A 86 -0.33 8.21 9.79
C LEU A 86 -1.24 9.45 9.81
N GLU A 87 -2.16 9.52 10.75
CA GLU A 87 -3.03 10.69 10.96
C GLU A 87 -2.21 11.92 11.35
N ASP A 88 -1.23 11.76 12.25
CA ASP A 88 -0.31 12.85 12.63
C ASP A 88 0.56 13.36 11.47
N LEU A 89 0.84 12.51 10.47
CA LEU A 89 1.66 12.82 9.30
C LEU A 89 0.82 13.07 8.02
N SER A 90 -0.51 13.21 8.14
CA SER A 90 -1.39 13.22 6.97
C SER A 90 -1.07 14.34 5.98
N ASP A 91 -0.69 15.51 6.48
CA ASP A 91 -0.34 16.67 5.64
C ASP A 91 0.94 16.43 4.84
N ASP A 92 1.95 15.78 5.44
CA ASP A 92 3.20 15.45 4.75
C ASP A 92 2.97 14.37 3.68
N PHE A 93 2.20 13.33 4.00
CA PHE A 93 1.79 12.31 3.03
C PHE A 93 0.97 12.91 1.89
N ALA A 94 0.07 13.85 2.17
CA ALA A 94 -0.74 14.49 1.14
C ALA A 94 0.10 15.38 0.22
N GLN A 95 1.08 16.12 0.76
CA GLN A 95 2.05 16.87 -0.04
C GLN A 95 2.93 15.96 -0.90
N MET A 96 3.35 14.82 -0.36
CA MET A 96 4.10 13.81 -1.10
C MET A 96 3.28 13.21 -2.24
N LEU A 97 2.03 12.83 -1.96
CA LEU A 97 1.14 12.26 -2.97
C LEU A 97 0.86 13.27 -4.10
N ASN A 98 0.76 14.55 -3.77
CA ASN A 98 0.65 15.60 -4.77
C ASN A 98 1.89 15.63 -5.69
N LYS A 99 3.10 15.49 -5.15
CA LYS A 99 4.33 15.48 -5.96
C LYS A 99 4.45 14.26 -6.89
N GLU A 100 4.12 13.06 -6.39
CA GLU A 100 4.27 11.85 -7.21
C GLU A 100 3.08 11.59 -8.13
N GLN A 101 1.85 11.89 -7.70
CA GLN A 101 0.62 11.54 -8.43
C GLN A 101 -0.08 12.74 -9.05
N GLY A 102 0.23 13.97 -8.62
CA GLY A 102 -0.45 15.19 -9.07
C GLY A 102 -1.83 15.42 -8.46
N LYS A 103 -2.26 14.59 -7.48
CA LYS A 103 -3.56 14.78 -6.82
C LYS A 103 -3.56 16.05 -5.98
N PRO A 104 -4.64 16.86 -6.01
CA PRO A 104 -4.82 17.91 -5.02
C PRO A 104 -4.77 17.32 -3.61
N VAL A 105 -4.07 18.00 -2.70
CA VAL A 105 -3.90 17.61 -1.29
C VAL A 105 -5.26 17.30 -0.63
N SER A 106 -6.31 18.04 -1.00
CA SER A 106 -7.66 17.88 -0.46
C SER A 106 -8.32 16.52 -0.74
N ILE A 107 -7.82 15.72 -1.69
CA ILE A 107 -8.37 14.40 -2.06
C ILE A 107 -7.35 13.26 -1.94
N ALA A 108 -6.27 13.46 -1.18
CA ALA A 108 -5.13 12.56 -1.11
C ALA A 108 -5.35 11.27 -0.27
N ALA A 109 -6.57 11.01 0.22
CA ALA A 109 -6.84 9.84 1.06
C ALA A 109 -6.66 8.51 0.27
N GLN A 110 -5.73 7.67 0.71
CA GLN A 110 -5.53 6.32 0.18
C GLN A 110 -6.10 5.28 1.15
N ARG A 111 -6.76 4.25 0.61
CA ARG A 111 -7.17 3.05 1.37
C ARG A 111 -6.22 1.92 1.00
N LEU A 112 -5.49 1.40 1.99
CA LEU A 112 -4.57 0.28 1.80
C LEU A 112 -5.24 -1.04 2.20
N ASN A 113 -5.01 -2.09 1.42
CA ASN A 113 -5.51 -3.44 1.71
C ASN A 113 -4.76 -4.13 2.87
N SER A 114 -3.74 -3.48 3.44
CA SER A 114 -2.90 -4.07 4.50
C SER A 114 -3.64 -4.25 5.82
N GLY A 115 -4.57 -3.35 6.17
CA GLY A 115 -5.28 -3.35 7.45
C GLY A 115 -5.97 -4.68 7.75
N PRO A 116 -6.87 -5.17 6.89
CA PRO A 116 -7.51 -6.48 7.07
C PRO A 116 -6.50 -7.64 7.13
N ALA A 117 -5.44 -7.61 6.31
CA ALA A 117 -4.43 -8.67 6.26
C ALA A 117 -3.70 -8.81 7.60
N VAL A 118 -3.15 -7.72 8.14
CA VAL A 118 -2.41 -7.74 9.41
C VAL A 118 -3.32 -8.02 10.60
N LEU A 119 -4.55 -7.50 10.61
CA LEU A 119 -5.52 -7.76 11.68
C LEU A 119 -5.96 -9.23 11.72
N THR A 120 -6.04 -9.89 10.57
CA THR A 120 -6.38 -11.33 10.48
C THR A 120 -5.18 -12.25 10.73
N GLY A 121 -4.01 -11.70 11.09
CA GLY A 121 -2.84 -12.49 11.50
C GLY A 121 -1.87 -12.81 10.37
N ASN A 122 -2.04 -12.21 9.20
CA ASN A 122 -1.14 -12.39 8.07
C ASN A 122 0.02 -11.38 8.13
N ALA A 123 1.18 -11.78 7.62
CA ALA A 123 2.20 -10.84 7.19
C ALA A 123 1.83 -10.24 5.81
N PHE A 124 2.26 -9.01 5.55
CA PHE A 124 1.92 -8.26 4.35
C PHE A 124 3.16 -7.65 3.71
N ILE A 125 3.35 -7.90 2.41
CA ILE A 125 4.40 -7.29 1.59
C ILE A 125 3.71 -6.36 0.59
N LEU A 126 3.92 -5.05 0.76
CA LEU A 126 3.44 -4.02 -0.14
C LEU A 126 4.38 -3.89 -1.35
N LYS A 127 3.83 -3.99 -2.56
CA LYS A 127 4.52 -3.55 -3.78
C LYS A 127 3.79 -2.33 -4.34
N PRO A 128 4.25 -1.10 -4.10
CA PRO A 128 3.59 0.06 -4.67
C PRO A 128 3.79 0.12 -6.20
N SER A 129 3.02 0.97 -6.85
CA SER A 129 3.17 1.23 -8.29
C SER A 129 4.55 1.84 -8.57
N PRO A 130 5.25 1.42 -9.64
CA PRO A 130 6.52 2.05 -10.03
C PRO A 130 6.34 3.51 -10.47
N PHE A 131 5.11 3.99 -10.65
CA PHE A 131 4.86 5.39 -10.99
C PHE A 131 4.60 6.26 -9.75
N THR A 132 4.20 5.65 -8.62
CA THR A 132 3.86 6.36 -7.36
C THR A 132 4.33 5.55 -6.12
N PRO A 133 5.65 5.36 -5.96
CA PRO A 133 6.20 4.49 -4.91
C PRO A 133 6.31 5.16 -3.53
N TYR A 134 6.33 6.49 -3.44
CA TYR A 134 6.84 7.21 -2.27
C TYR A 134 5.99 7.02 -1.03
N CYS A 135 4.68 7.26 -1.13
CA CYS A 135 3.80 7.11 0.03
C CYS A 135 3.81 5.66 0.54
N GLY A 136 3.83 4.68 -0.36
CA GLY A 136 3.87 3.24 0.00
C GLY A 136 5.13 2.86 0.76
N LEU A 137 6.30 3.32 0.30
CA LEU A 137 7.57 3.06 0.98
C LEU A 137 7.64 3.77 2.33
N LYS A 138 7.17 5.01 2.42
CA LYS A 138 7.15 5.78 3.67
C LYS A 138 6.19 5.22 4.71
N MET A 139 5.05 4.69 4.26
CA MET A 139 4.14 3.94 5.14
C MET A 139 4.85 2.72 5.74
N ALA A 140 5.61 1.96 4.95
CA ALA A 140 6.33 0.79 5.46
C ALA A 140 7.48 1.18 6.41
N GLU A 141 8.22 2.24 6.09
CA GLU A 141 9.27 2.79 6.97
C GLU A 141 8.69 3.20 8.32
N LEU A 142 7.59 3.96 8.32
CA LEU A 142 6.86 4.31 9.55
C LEU A 142 6.39 3.05 10.29
N GLY A 143 5.88 2.06 9.55
CA GLY A 143 5.40 0.79 10.10
C GLY A 143 6.45 -0.01 10.88
N THR A 144 7.75 0.18 10.61
CA THR A 144 8.84 -0.47 11.37
C THR A 144 8.82 -0.13 12.86
N GLY A 145 8.26 1.03 13.23
CA GLY A 145 8.11 1.44 14.62
C GLY A 145 6.94 0.79 15.37
N PHE A 146 6.01 0.14 14.65
CA PHE A 146 4.75 -0.36 15.21
C PHE A 146 4.60 -1.87 15.09
N PHE A 147 5.04 -2.44 13.97
CA PHE A 147 4.86 -3.86 13.67
C PHE A 147 6.11 -4.67 14.02
N PRO A 148 5.95 -5.95 14.43
CA PRO A 148 7.09 -6.86 14.51
C PRO A 148 7.79 -7.00 13.14
N PRO A 149 9.11 -7.26 13.14
CA PRO A 149 9.84 -7.58 11.92
C PRO A 149 9.12 -8.64 11.06
N GLY A 150 9.00 -8.36 9.76
CA GLY A 150 8.36 -9.25 8.79
C GLY A 150 6.85 -9.09 8.61
N ILE A 151 6.13 -8.37 9.50
CA ILE A 151 4.66 -8.24 9.44
C ILE A 151 4.19 -7.21 8.43
N PHE A 152 4.82 -6.04 8.36
CA PHE A 152 4.50 -5.01 7.38
C PHE A 152 5.79 -4.60 6.68
N GLN A 153 5.89 -4.99 5.41
CA GLN A 153 7.09 -4.86 4.58
C GLN A 153 6.74 -4.15 3.28
N ALA A 154 7.73 -3.56 2.60
CA ALA A 154 7.53 -3.00 1.27
C ALA A 154 8.75 -3.21 0.37
N LEU A 155 8.47 -3.52 -0.88
CA LEU A 155 9.45 -3.67 -1.96
C LEU A 155 9.03 -2.81 -3.15
N SER A 156 9.90 -1.91 -3.61
CA SER A 156 9.71 -1.15 -4.84
C SER A 156 10.48 -1.74 -6.01
N GLY A 157 9.94 -1.55 -7.21
CA GLY A 157 10.51 -2.04 -8.45
C GLY A 157 9.46 -2.01 -9.56
N GLU A 158 9.92 -2.17 -10.79
CA GLU A 158 9.10 -2.14 -11.99
C GLU A 158 8.18 -3.37 -12.11
N ASP A 159 7.67 -3.64 -13.31
CA ASP A 159 6.68 -4.68 -13.57
C ASP A 159 7.18 -6.08 -13.21
N GLU A 160 8.47 -6.36 -13.46
CA GLU A 160 9.08 -7.66 -13.19
C GLU A 160 8.97 -8.04 -11.70
N LEU A 161 9.08 -7.09 -10.78
CA LEU A 161 8.92 -7.35 -9.35
C LEU A 161 7.52 -7.91 -9.01
N GLY A 162 6.49 -7.43 -9.70
CA GLY A 162 5.13 -7.95 -9.54
C GLY A 162 5.01 -9.41 -10.00
N HIS A 163 5.70 -9.76 -11.09
CA HIS A 163 5.77 -11.14 -11.57
C HIS A 163 6.52 -12.05 -10.59
N MET A 164 7.68 -11.61 -10.07
CA MET A 164 8.45 -12.34 -9.06
C MET A 164 7.59 -12.67 -7.84
N LEU A 165 6.87 -11.69 -7.27
CA LEU A 165 5.98 -11.91 -6.13
C LEU A 165 4.81 -12.85 -6.45
N SER A 166 4.19 -12.68 -7.62
CA SER A 166 3.01 -13.48 -8.01
C SER A 166 3.35 -14.94 -8.29
N THR A 167 4.57 -15.21 -8.75
CA THR A 167 5.04 -16.58 -9.03
C THR A 167 5.73 -17.23 -7.83
N HIS A 168 6.21 -16.44 -6.85
CA HIS A 168 6.96 -16.96 -5.71
C HIS A 168 6.17 -18.04 -4.95
N PRO A 169 6.77 -19.22 -4.66
CA PRO A 169 6.06 -20.34 -4.04
C PRO A 169 5.65 -20.09 -2.59
N GLY A 170 6.34 -19.18 -1.89
CA GLY A 170 6.05 -18.83 -0.51
C GLY A 170 4.94 -17.80 -0.29
N VAL A 171 4.31 -17.28 -1.35
CA VAL A 171 3.21 -16.31 -1.26
C VAL A 171 1.87 -17.04 -1.37
N GLU A 172 1.02 -16.92 -0.36
CA GLU A 172 -0.26 -17.66 -0.32
C GLU A 172 -1.42 -16.90 -0.99
N MET A 173 -1.33 -15.57 -1.03
CA MET A 173 -2.40 -14.70 -1.50
C MET A 173 -1.83 -13.44 -2.16
N VAL A 174 -2.45 -13.02 -3.27
CA VAL A 174 -2.17 -11.76 -3.95
C VAL A 174 -3.43 -10.92 -4.01
N THR A 175 -3.32 -9.66 -3.58
CA THR A 175 -4.35 -8.65 -3.80
C THR A 175 -3.80 -7.56 -4.71
N LEU A 176 -4.55 -7.20 -5.74
CA LEU A 176 -4.17 -6.19 -6.72
C LEU A 176 -5.33 -5.21 -6.92
N THR A 177 -5.02 -3.92 -6.87
CA THR A 177 -5.85 -2.87 -7.44
C THR A 177 -5.13 -2.27 -8.64
N GLY A 178 -5.71 -2.38 -9.84
CA GLY A 178 -4.99 -1.99 -11.05
C GLY A 178 -5.77 -2.21 -12.35
N SER A 179 -5.04 -2.28 -13.47
CA SER A 179 -5.66 -2.45 -14.79
C SER A 179 -6.17 -3.88 -15.00
N VAL A 180 -7.19 -4.04 -15.85
CA VAL A 180 -7.68 -5.36 -16.27
C VAL A 180 -6.56 -6.21 -16.91
N GLU A 181 -5.67 -5.58 -17.66
CA GLU A 181 -4.53 -6.26 -18.29
C GLU A 181 -3.57 -6.84 -17.25
N THR A 182 -3.17 -6.02 -16.27
CA THR A 182 -2.30 -6.45 -15.16
C THR A 182 -2.98 -7.53 -14.33
N GLY A 183 -4.28 -7.39 -14.04
CA GLY A 183 -5.05 -8.40 -13.31
C GLY A 183 -5.04 -9.78 -13.98
N LYS A 184 -5.22 -9.82 -15.31
CA LYS A 184 -5.11 -11.07 -16.09
C LYS A 184 -3.74 -11.72 -15.98
N LYS A 185 -2.66 -10.91 -16.09
CA LYS A 185 -1.27 -11.38 -15.96
C LYS A 185 -0.99 -11.95 -14.56
N VAL A 186 -1.40 -11.25 -13.51
CA VAL A 186 -1.26 -11.69 -12.12
C VAL A 186 -2.04 -12.96 -11.85
N MET A 187 -3.29 -13.05 -12.31
CA MET A 187 -4.10 -14.25 -12.15
C MET A 187 -3.47 -15.47 -12.83
N ALA A 188 -2.94 -15.31 -14.05
CA ALA A 188 -2.23 -16.38 -14.75
C ALA A 188 -0.97 -16.82 -14.00
N ALA A 189 -0.18 -15.88 -13.47
CA ALA A 189 1.03 -16.17 -12.70
C ALA A 189 0.73 -16.93 -11.38
N CYS A 190 -0.39 -16.63 -10.75
CA CYS A 190 -0.81 -17.27 -9.50
C CYS A 190 -1.29 -18.72 -9.66
N ASN A 191 -1.62 -19.16 -10.88
CA ASN A 191 -2.18 -20.48 -11.15
C ASN A 191 -1.23 -21.64 -10.74
N ALA A 192 0.08 -21.46 -10.88
CA ALA A 192 1.06 -22.52 -10.63
C ALA A 192 1.05 -23.05 -9.17
N THR A 193 0.63 -22.22 -8.22
CA THR A 193 0.55 -22.61 -6.79
C THR A 193 -0.85 -22.42 -6.22
N LEU A 194 -1.86 -22.24 -7.08
CA LEU A 194 -3.26 -22.03 -6.69
C LEU A 194 -3.45 -20.93 -5.63
N LYS A 195 -2.70 -19.82 -5.74
CA LYS A 195 -2.79 -18.70 -4.77
C LYS A 195 -4.20 -18.11 -4.77
N ARG A 196 -4.65 -17.65 -3.60
CA ARG A 196 -5.87 -16.84 -3.53
C ARG A 196 -5.62 -15.48 -4.19
N VAL A 197 -6.54 -15.04 -5.05
CA VAL A 197 -6.44 -13.73 -5.73
C VAL A 197 -7.66 -12.86 -5.44
N ILE A 198 -7.43 -11.59 -5.08
CA ILE A 198 -8.45 -10.55 -5.03
C ILE A 198 -8.03 -9.44 -5.98
N LEU A 199 -8.87 -9.17 -6.99
CA LEU A 199 -8.56 -8.25 -8.07
C LEU A 199 -9.62 -7.16 -8.15
N GLU A 200 -9.23 -5.93 -7.81
CA GLU A 200 -10.04 -4.73 -8.00
C GLU A 200 -9.56 -4.03 -9.28
N LEU A 201 -10.35 -4.14 -10.35
CA LEU A 201 -9.92 -3.78 -11.70
C LEU A 201 -10.73 -2.61 -12.26
N GLY A 202 -10.46 -2.23 -13.51
CA GLY A 202 -11.19 -1.13 -14.17
C GLY A 202 -12.70 -1.36 -14.20
N GLY A 203 -13.46 -0.34 -13.82
CA GLY A 203 -14.90 -0.26 -13.90
C GLY A 203 -15.36 0.81 -14.89
N ASN A 204 -16.64 0.76 -15.26
CA ASN A 204 -17.32 1.80 -16.05
C ASN A 204 -18.66 2.11 -15.37
N ASP A 205 -18.57 2.65 -14.17
CA ASP A 205 -19.70 2.76 -13.24
C ASP A 205 -20.74 3.77 -13.76
N ALA A 206 -21.99 3.32 -13.85
CA ALA A 206 -23.10 4.16 -14.25
C ALA A 206 -23.68 4.92 -13.04
N ALA A 207 -23.77 6.24 -13.14
CA ALA A 207 -24.54 7.05 -12.20
C ALA A 207 -25.96 7.27 -12.74
N ILE A 208 -26.95 6.59 -12.17
CA ILE A 208 -28.36 6.71 -12.57
C ILE A 208 -29.08 7.63 -11.58
N VAL A 209 -29.52 8.79 -12.04
CA VAL A 209 -30.35 9.71 -11.26
C VAL A 209 -31.82 9.43 -11.53
N CYS A 210 -32.45 8.66 -10.66
CA CYS A 210 -33.91 8.45 -10.70
C CYS A 210 -34.62 9.73 -10.27
N THR A 211 -35.49 10.27 -11.12
CA THR A 211 -36.20 11.52 -10.84
C THR A 211 -37.62 11.25 -10.34
N PRO A 212 -37.94 11.38 -9.04
CA PRO A 212 -39.28 11.81 -8.68
C PRO A 212 -39.48 13.25 -9.14
N LYS A 213 -40.73 13.69 -9.24
CA LYS A 213 -41.19 14.95 -9.89
C LYS A 213 -40.57 16.28 -9.42
N ASN A 214 -39.54 16.28 -8.55
CA ASN A 214 -38.85 17.45 -7.99
C ASN A 214 -37.34 17.22 -7.67
N SER A 215 -36.66 16.24 -8.27
CA SER A 215 -35.21 16.07 -8.04
C SER A 215 -34.39 17.11 -8.82
N ASP A 216 -33.57 17.89 -8.11
CA ASP A 216 -32.59 18.79 -8.72
C ASP A 216 -31.29 18.04 -9.05
N VAL A 217 -30.94 18.02 -10.33
CA VAL A 217 -29.73 17.37 -10.84
C VAL A 217 -28.47 18.07 -10.32
N ARG A 218 -28.49 19.40 -10.11
CA ARG A 218 -27.28 20.14 -9.69
C ARG A 218 -26.87 19.81 -8.27
N SER A 219 -27.81 19.81 -7.33
CA SER A 219 -27.53 19.37 -5.96
C SER A 219 -27.13 17.90 -5.91
N THR A 220 -27.79 17.03 -6.67
CA THR A 220 -27.44 15.59 -6.77
C THR A 220 -26.01 15.37 -7.28
N ALA A 221 -25.57 16.14 -8.28
CA ALA A 221 -24.23 16.01 -8.86
C ALA A 221 -23.11 16.23 -7.83
N VAL A 222 -23.29 17.13 -6.86
CA VAL A 222 -22.31 17.37 -5.79
C VAL A 222 -22.14 16.13 -4.91
N TRP A 223 -23.23 15.41 -4.62
CA TRP A 223 -23.18 14.18 -3.83
C TRP A 223 -22.51 13.03 -4.60
N VAL A 224 -22.83 12.88 -5.88
CA VAL A 224 -22.21 11.89 -6.78
C VAL A 224 -20.70 12.15 -6.91
N GLN A 225 -20.29 13.40 -7.10
CA GLN A 225 -18.87 13.78 -7.18
C GLN A 225 -18.10 13.42 -5.91
N ASN A 226 -18.72 13.55 -4.74
CA ASN A 226 -18.11 13.20 -3.46
C ASN A 226 -18.20 11.70 -3.12
N GLY A 227 -18.73 10.86 -4.03
CA GLY A 227 -18.89 9.42 -3.80
C GLY A 227 -19.90 9.08 -2.71
N VAL A 228 -20.78 10.02 -2.33
CA VAL A 228 -21.80 9.82 -1.30
C VAL A 228 -23.12 9.52 -1.99
N LEU A 229 -23.45 8.23 -2.11
CA LEU A 229 -24.80 7.78 -2.47
C LEU A 229 -25.59 7.59 -1.18
N LYS A 230 -26.45 8.54 -0.82
CA LYS A 230 -27.52 8.27 0.15
C LYS A 230 -28.52 7.36 -0.53
N ALA A 231 -28.59 6.10 -0.10
CA ALA A 231 -29.71 5.21 -0.38
C ALA A 231 -30.98 5.70 0.32
#